data_AF-A0AA41HC78-F1
#
_entry.id   AF-A0AA41HC78-F1
#
_cell.length_a   1.000
_cell.length_b   1.000
_cell.length_c   1.000
_cell.angle_alpha   90.00
_cell.angle_beta   90.00
_cell.angle_gamma   90.00
#
_symmetry.space_group_name_H-M   'P 1'
#
loop_
_entity.id
_entity.type
_entity.pdbx_description
1 polymer ?
#
loop_
_entity_poly.entity_id
_entity_poly.type
_entity_poly.pdbx_seq_one_letter_code
_entity_poly.pdbx_strand_id
1 'polypeptide(L)'
;MSATPSITMQPVNSSQFAAYGHSPELNLLAIQFHPKKTGVVDTYHYQNVDAAMFAEFQAAESAGSFFIQRIKKFPDLFPFVKLDAAALAAPVAAAPTHRPYRDQLAASLSGREYPFGLTKDEQGQAKAAGLLVIFGASDDLMEFRGATNSEFDCYGGGTALIDAKGVLPERENIEEDAELKDYFAREPATRKVEAMWAAEPGYSWTYHTDVPHATFEIIEDGTPYCRGIVIDVADLAPVAP
;
A
#
# COMPACT_ATOMS: atom_id res chain seq x y z
N MET A 1 -7.04 -17.19 -9.54
CA MET A 1 -7.00 -16.55 -10.87
C MET A 1 -6.32 -15.21 -10.69
N SER A 2 -5.15 -15.01 -11.30
CA SER A 2 -4.27 -13.88 -11.02
C SER A 2 -4.92 -12.57 -11.49
N ALA A 3 -5.15 -11.65 -10.57
CA ALA A 3 -5.66 -10.32 -10.89
C ALA A 3 -4.57 -9.51 -11.59
N THR A 4 -4.91 -8.89 -12.72
CA THR A 4 -4.01 -7.98 -13.43
C THR A 4 -3.80 -6.72 -12.58
N PRO A 5 -2.55 -6.30 -12.30
CA PRO A 5 -2.27 -5.11 -11.51
C PRO A 5 -2.72 -3.84 -12.21
N SER A 6 -3.35 -2.91 -11.49
CA SER A 6 -3.81 -1.63 -12.05
C SER A 6 -2.67 -0.61 -12.06
N ILE A 7 -2.17 -0.28 -13.26
CA ILE A 7 -1.06 0.65 -13.47
C ILE A 7 -1.62 2.02 -13.88
N THR A 8 -1.20 3.10 -13.22
CA THR A 8 -1.60 4.47 -13.58
C THR A 8 -1.04 4.85 -14.95
N MET A 9 -1.93 5.15 -15.90
CA MET A 9 -1.57 5.47 -17.27
C MET A 9 -1.39 6.98 -17.46
N GLN A 10 -0.24 7.38 -18.00
CA GLN A 10 0.10 8.74 -18.40
C GLN A 10 -0.14 8.91 -19.91
N PRO A 11 -1.02 9.84 -20.33
CA PRO A 11 -1.20 10.18 -21.73
C PRO A 11 0.07 10.76 -22.32
N VAL A 12 0.42 10.37 -23.55
CA VAL A 12 1.63 10.83 -24.22
C VAL A 12 1.41 11.12 -25.68
N ASN A 13 2.17 12.08 -26.19
CA ASN A 13 2.17 12.43 -27.60
C ASN A 13 3.14 11.51 -28.36
N SER A 14 2.71 10.27 -28.61
CA SER A 14 3.43 9.27 -29.41
C SER A 14 2.60 8.87 -30.62
N SER A 15 3.22 8.60 -31.76
CA SER A 15 2.51 8.10 -32.95
C SER A 15 2.09 6.63 -32.82
N GLN A 16 2.64 5.90 -31.84
CA GLN A 16 2.43 4.46 -31.67
C GLN A 16 1.39 4.15 -30.59
N PHE A 17 1.37 4.90 -29.49
CA PHE A 17 0.53 4.63 -28.34
C PHE A 17 -0.02 5.92 -27.73
N ALA A 18 -1.19 5.82 -27.11
CA ALA A 18 -1.91 6.94 -26.52
C ALA A 18 -1.45 7.23 -25.08
N ALA A 19 -1.05 6.18 -24.35
CA ALA A 19 -0.60 6.29 -22.97
C ALA A 19 0.36 5.15 -22.61
N TYR A 20 1.17 5.37 -21.58
CA TYR A 20 1.93 4.32 -20.90
C TYR A 20 1.89 4.49 -19.38
N GLY A 21 2.22 3.45 -18.64
CA GLY A 21 2.37 3.51 -17.18
C GLY A 21 3.38 2.48 -16.72
N HIS A 22 3.92 2.63 -15.52
CA HIS A 22 4.89 1.68 -14.97
C HIS A 22 4.60 1.38 -13.51
N SER A 23 4.84 0.13 -13.14
CA SER A 23 4.81 -0.37 -11.77
C SER A 23 6.23 -0.80 -11.42
N PRO A 24 7.00 0.06 -10.72
CA PRO A 24 8.33 -0.27 -10.22
C PRO A 24 8.34 -1.53 -9.36
N GLU A 25 7.31 -1.70 -8.54
CA GLU A 25 7.16 -2.82 -7.62
C GLU A 25 6.98 -4.17 -8.32
N LEU A 26 6.44 -4.20 -9.54
CA LEU A 26 6.26 -5.42 -10.33
C LEU A 26 7.19 -5.49 -11.55
N ASN A 27 8.07 -4.51 -11.74
CA ASN A 27 8.84 -4.32 -12.97
C ASN A 27 7.96 -4.43 -14.22
N LEU A 28 6.78 -3.79 -14.19
CA LEU A 28 5.76 -3.91 -15.22
C LEU A 28 5.56 -2.59 -15.96
N LEU A 29 5.70 -2.62 -17.27
CA LEU A 29 5.35 -1.51 -18.16
C LEU A 29 4.01 -1.77 -18.85
N ALA A 30 3.05 -0.89 -18.64
CA ALA A 30 1.79 -0.86 -19.37
C ALA A 30 1.89 0.06 -20.59
N ILE A 31 1.49 -0.43 -21.77
CA ILE A 31 1.37 0.35 -23.01
C ILE A 31 -0.06 0.26 -23.53
N GLN A 32 -0.71 1.42 -23.68
CA GLN A 32 -2.03 1.54 -24.28
C GLN A 32 -1.90 2.13 -25.69
N PHE A 33 -2.20 1.32 -26.70
CA PHE A 33 -2.12 1.74 -28.10
C PHE A 33 -3.25 2.67 -28.50
N HIS A 34 -3.05 3.45 -29.56
CA HIS A 34 -4.12 4.27 -30.13
C HIS A 34 -5.33 3.40 -30.53
N PRO A 35 -6.57 3.93 -30.39
CA PRO A 35 -7.76 3.21 -30.77
C PRO A 35 -7.71 2.78 -32.24
N LYS A 36 -8.10 1.53 -32.49
CA LYS A 36 -8.29 1.04 -33.87
C LYS A 36 -9.51 1.71 -34.49
N LYS A 37 -9.68 1.57 -35.82
CA LYS A 37 -10.87 2.05 -36.55
C LYS A 37 -12.20 1.55 -35.98
N THR A 38 -12.17 0.44 -35.23
CA THR A 38 -13.31 -0.17 -34.55
C THR A 38 -13.62 0.44 -33.17
N GLY A 39 -12.83 1.42 -32.70
CA GLY A 39 -12.94 2.03 -31.38
C GLY A 39 -12.30 1.22 -30.25
N VAL A 40 -11.79 0.02 -30.53
CA VAL A 40 -11.12 -0.83 -29.53
C VAL A 40 -9.71 -0.30 -29.26
N VAL A 41 -9.41 -0.14 -27.98
CA VAL A 41 -8.09 0.24 -27.46
C VAL A 41 -7.42 -1.02 -26.92
N ASP A 42 -6.21 -1.34 -27.40
CA ASP A 42 -5.44 -2.48 -26.91
C ASP A 42 -4.44 -2.02 -25.84
N THR A 43 -4.45 -2.66 -24.67
CA THR A 43 -3.45 -2.44 -23.61
C THR A 43 -2.61 -3.71 -23.40
N TYR A 44 -1.30 -3.55 -23.20
CA TYR A 44 -0.37 -4.65 -22.96
C TYR A 44 0.49 -4.37 -21.74
N HIS A 45 0.81 -5.42 -20.98
CA HIS A 45 1.76 -5.39 -19.88
C HIS A 45 3.04 -6.12 -20.29
N TYR A 46 4.19 -5.45 -20.20
CA TYR A 46 5.53 -5.98 -20.44
C TYR A 46 6.24 -6.16 -19.10
N GLN A 47 6.69 -7.38 -18.81
CA GLN A 47 7.43 -7.69 -17.59
C GLN A 47 8.91 -7.33 -17.70
N ASN A 48 9.59 -7.34 -16.55
CA ASN A 48 11.03 -7.09 -16.39
C ASN A 48 11.49 -5.71 -16.87
N VAL A 49 10.59 -4.73 -16.92
CA VAL A 49 10.96 -3.33 -17.11
C VAL A 49 11.13 -2.74 -15.73
N ASP A 50 12.36 -2.59 -15.26
CA ASP A 50 12.63 -1.98 -13.96
C ASP A 50 12.52 -0.44 -13.99
N ALA A 51 12.64 0.18 -12.82
CA ALA A 51 12.55 1.64 -12.69
C ALA A 51 13.65 2.38 -13.48
N ALA A 52 14.85 1.80 -13.61
CA ALA A 52 15.95 2.42 -14.34
C ALA A 52 15.67 2.43 -15.86
N MET A 53 15.26 1.28 -16.41
CA MET A 53 14.83 1.15 -17.79
C MET A 53 13.61 2.03 -18.09
N PHE A 54 12.67 2.16 -17.14
CA PHE A 54 11.53 3.05 -17.31
C PHE A 54 11.94 4.53 -17.31
N ALA A 55 12.88 4.93 -16.46
CA ALA A 55 13.43 6.30 -16.49
C ALA A 55 14.13 6.60 -17.82
N GLU A 56 14.90 5.66 -18.37
CA GLU A 56 15.49 5.78 -19.72
C GLU A 56 14.39 5.91 -20.79
N PHE A 57 13.33 5.11 -20.69
CA PHE A 57 12.19 5.17 -21.60
C PHE A 57 11.47 6.53 -21.56
N GLN A 58 11.28 7.11 -20.37
CA GLN A 58 10.67 8.44 -20.20
C GLN A 58 11.57 9.57 -20.72
N ALA A 59 12.89 9.44 -20.55
CA ALA A 59 13.86 10.45 -20.99
C ALA A 59 14.16 10.38 -22.50
N ALA A 60 13.73 9.34 -23.20
CA ALA A 60 14.00 9.17 -24.62
C ALA A 60 13.32 10.23 -25.49
N GLU A 61 14.06 10.78 -26.46
CA GLU A 61 13.52 11.75 -27.44
C GLU A 61 12.29 11.21 -28.20
N SER A 62 12.20 9.90 -28.34
CA SER A 62 11.04 9.21 -28.91
C SER A 62 10.73 7.95 -28.13
N ALA A 63 9.78 8.05 -27.19
CA ALA A 63 9.27 6.90 -26.44
C ALA A 63 8.82 5.76 -27.37
N GLY A 64 8.18 6.08 -28.50
CA GLY A 64 7.77 5.08 -29.51
C GLY A 64 8.96 4.32 -30.11
N SER A 65 10.02 5.04 -30.49
CA SER A 65 11.24 4.43 -31.03
C SER A 65 11.95 3.59 -29.97
N PHE A 66 12.10 4.13 -28.75
CA PHE A 66 12.71 3.42 -27.62
C PHE A 66 11.98 2.10 -27.37
N PHE A 67 10.65 2.14 -27.22
CA PHE A 67 9.84 0.96 -26.99
C PHE A 67 10.04 -0.09 -28.07
N ILE A 68 10.01 0.30 -29.36
CA ILE A 68 10.21 -0.65 -30.46
C ILE A 68 11.61 -1.26 -30.40
N GLN A 69 12.64 -0.44 -30.17
CA GLN A 69 14.03 -0.85 -30.30
C GLN A 69 14.58 -1.58 -29.08
N ARG A 70 14.10 -1.26 -27.88
CA ARG A 70 14.66 -1.73 -26.60
C ARG A 70 13.76 -2.71 -25.87
N ILE A 71 12.46 -2.73 -26.15
CA ILE A 71 11.49 -3.56 -25.42
C ILE A 71 10.80 -4.54 -26.37
N LYS A 72 10.02 -4.05 -27.34
CA LYS A 72 9.19 -4.88 -28.24
C LYS A 72 9.99 -5.89 -29.07
N LYS A 73 11.24 -5.55 -29.44
CA LYS A 73 12.13 -6.45 -30.20
C LYS A 73 12.67 -7.62 -29.39
N PHE A 74 12.57 -7.59 -28.06
CA PHE A 74 13.15 -8.59 -27.16
C PHE A 74 12.06 -9.25 -26.29
N PRO A 75 11.13 -10.00 -26.89
CA PRO A 75 10.01 -10.61 -26.15
C PRO A 75 10.44 -11.66 -25.11
N ASP A 76 11.64 -12.24 -25.26
CA ASP A 76 12.18 -13.19 -24.28
C ASP A 76 12.67 -12.47 -23.00
N LEU A 77 13.16 -11.23 -23.13
CA LEU A 77 13.58 -10.40 -22.01
C LEU A 77 12.40 -9.64 -21.39
N PHE A 78 11.47 -9.20 -22.23
CA PHE A 78 10.27 -8.45 -21.85
C PHE A 78 9.01 -9.20 -22.28
N PRO A 79 8.71 -10.35 -21.66
CA PRO A 79 7.51 -11.12 -21.98
C PRO A 79 6.28 -10.28 -21.68
N PHE A 80 5.28 -10.39 -22.54
CA PHE A 80 4.11 -9.50 -22.48
C PHE A 80 2.78 -10.25 -22.55
N VAL A 81 1.76 -9.65 -21.93
CA VAL A 81 0.39 -10.13 -21.94
C VAL A 81 -0.53 -9.02 -22.43
N LYS A 82 -1.47 -9.36 -23.32
CA LYS A 82 -2.53 -8.46 -23.75
C LYS A 82 -3.64 -8.44 -22.70
N LEU A 83 -4.11 -7.25 -22.34
CA LEU A 83 -5.27 -7.10 -21.48
C LEU A 83 -6.56 -7.03 -22.31
N ASP A 84 -7.54 -7.82 -21.91
CA ASP A 84 -8.86 -7.78 -22.53
C ASP A 84 -9.61 -6.52 -22.09
N ALA A 85 -10.28 -5.85 -23.03
CA ALA A 85 -11.03 -4.62 -22.77
C ALA A 85 -12.13 -4.80 -21.71
N ALA A 86 -12.62 -6.03 -21.49
CA ALA A 86 -13.55 -6.36 -20.41
C ALA A 86 -12.92 -6.29 -19.00
N ALA A 87 -11.59 -6.47 -18.90
CA ALA A 87 -10.85 -6.27 -17.65
C ALA A 87 -10.59 -4.78 -17.34
N LEU A 88 -10.78 -3.89 -18.32
CA LEU A 88 -10.63 -2.44 -18.20
C LEU A 88 -11.96 -1.69 -17.99
N ALA A 89 -13.11 -2.39 -18.08
CA ALA A 89 -14.45 -1.78 -18.12
C ALA A 89 -15.40 -2.22 -16.99
N ALA A 90 -14.90 -2.84 -15.92
CA ALA A 90 -15.71 -3.05 -14.72
C ALA A 90 -15.77 -1.76 -13.89
N PRO A 91 -16.97 -1.23 -13.56
CA PRO A 91 -17.06 -0.17 -12.56
C PRO A 91 -16.56 -0.72 -11.22
N VAL A 92 -15.92 0.16 -10.46
CA VAL A 92 -15.54 0.04 -9.04
C VAL A 92 -16.47 -0.92 -8.27
N ALA A 93 -16.12 -2.22 -8.22
CA ALA A 93 -16.82 -3.24 -7.44
C ALA A 93 -16.07 -4.59 -7.45
N ALA A 94 -14.80 -4.56 -7.05
CA ALA A 94 -14.17 -5.61 -6.25
C ALA A 94 -12.88 -4.99 -5.75
N ALA A 95 -12.86 -4.62 -4.46
CA ALA A 95 -11.63 -4.23 -3.80
C ALA A 95 -10.55 -5.30 -4.10
N PRO A 96 -9.26 -4.94 -4.20
CA PRO A 96 -8.22 -5.95 -4.17
C PRO A 96 -8.53 -6.89 -3.01
N THR A 97 -8.36 -8.20 -3.17
CA THR A 97 -8.21 -9.01 -1.96
C THR A 97 -7.01 -8.40 -1.26
N HIS A 98 -7.22 -7.59 -0.23
CA HIS A 98 -6.16 -6.76 0.35
C HIS A 98 -5.11 -7.62 1.06
N ARG A 99 -5.49 -8.84 1.47
CA ARG A 99 -4.61 -9.79 2.19
C ARG A 99 -3.26 -10.03 1.50
N PRO A 100 -3.17 -10.37 0.20
CA PRO A 100 -1.88 -10.48 -0.49
C PRO A 100 -1.07 -9.17 -0.51
N TYR A 101 -1.72 -7.99 -0.61
CA TYR A 101 -1.01 -6.70 -0.57
C TYR A 101 -0.53 -6.34 0.84
N ARG A 102 -1.32 -6.65 1.86
CA ARG A 102 -0.98 -6.54 3.28
C ARG A 102 0.27 -7.37 3.59
N ASP A 103 0.26 -8.64 3.17
CA ASP A 103 1.37 -9.57 3.38
C ASP A 103 2.61 -9.14 2.60
N GLN A 104 2.45 -8.65 1.36
CA GLN A 104 3.55 -8.13 0.54
C GLN A 104 4.17 -6.87 1.14
N LEU A 105 3.36 -5.94 1.64
CA LEU A 105 3.85 -4.74 2.31
C LEU A 105 4.60 -5.10 3.60
N ALA A 106 4.03 -5.97 4.44
CA ALA A 106 4.72 -6.44 5.64
C ALA A 106 6.08 -7.08 5.31
N ALA A 107 6.13 -7.93 4.29
CA ALA A 107 7.39 -8.54 3.84
C ALA A 107 8.43 -7.51 3.35
N SER A 108 8.00 -6.43 2.67
CA SER A 108 8.92 -5.39 2.17
C SER A 108 9.39 -4.41 3.27
N LEU A 109 8.65 -4.31 4.37
CA LEU A 109 9.02 -3.50 5.55
C LEU A 109 9.94 -4.26 6.51
N SER A 110 9.89 -5.59 6.51
CA SER A 110 10.62 -6.42 7.46
C SER A 110 12.15 -6.34 7.27
N GLY A 111 12.86 -6.24 8.39
CA GLY A 111 14.33 -6.12 8.45
C GLY A 111 14.87 -4.70 8.30
N ARG A 112 14.01 -3.67 8.26
CA ARG A 112 14.45 -2.26 8.20
C ARG A 112 14.91 -1.79 9.59
N GLU A 113 15.89 -0.89 9.59
CA GLU A 113 16.50 -0.35 10.82
C GLU A 113 15.64 0.75 11.46
N TYR A 114 15.74 0.87 12.78
CA TYR A 114 15.33 2.04 13.56
C TYR A 114 16.37 3.18 13.36
N PRO A 115 15.95 4.45 13.22
CA PRO A 115 14.58 4.96 13.20
C PRO A 115 13.82 4.55 11.94
N PHE A 116 12.60 4.05 12.15
CA PHE A 116 11.76 3.49 11.09
C PHE A 116 10.69 4.47 10.64
N GLY A 117 10.36 4.44 9.35
CA GLY A 117 9.20 5.13 8.79
C GLY A 117 8.90 4.67 7.38
N LEU A 118 7.68 4.97 6.92
CA LEU A 118 7.31 4.82 5.52
C LEU A 118 7.74 6.07 4.74
N THR A 119 8.24 5.87 3.52
CA THR A 119 8.39 6.96 2.56
C THR A 119 7.01 7.51 2.16
N LYS A 120 6.99 8.73 1.59
CA LYS A 120 5.74 9.33 1.09
C LYS A 120 5.03 8.45 0.05
N ASP A 121 5.81 7.80 -0.81
CA ASP A 121 5.26 6.94 -1.86
C ASP A 121 4.69 5.65 -1.25
N GLU A 122 5.40 5.01 -0.32
CA GLU A 122 4.90 3.82 0.40
C GLU A 122 3.64 4.15 1.22
N GLN A 123 3.60 5.31 1.87
CA GLN A 123 2.41 5.77 2.58
C GLN A 123 1.24 6.02 1.62
N GLY A 124 1.51 6.62 0.46
CA GLY A 124 0.52 6.79 -0.61
C GLY A 124 -0.01 5.47 -1.15
N GLN A 125 0.87 4.49 -1.36
CA GLN A 125 0.52 3.14 -1.81
C GLN A 125 -0.31 2.39 -0.76
N ALA A 126 0.12 2.41 0.51
CA ALA A 126 -0.63 1.83 1.61
C ALA A 126 -2.02 2.46 1.74
N LYS A 127 -2.12 3.80 1.64
CA LYS A 127 -3.41 4.50 1.62
C LYS A 127 -4.30 4.08 0.46
N ALA A 128 -3.77 4.05 -0.75
CA ALA A 128 -4.52 3.65 -1.95
C ALA A 128 -4.98 2.20 -1.89
N ALA A 129 -4.19 1.33 -1.24
CA ALA A 129 -4.51 -0.07 -0.99
C ALA A 129 -5.36 -0.28 0.26
N GLY A 130 -5.80 0.76 0.97
CA GLY A 130 -6.60 0.62 2.19
C GLY A 130 -5.87 -0.11 3.32
N LEU A 131 -4.55 0.04 3.42
CA LEU A 131 -3.71 -0.60 4.43
C LEU A 131 -3.32 0.39 5.52
N LEU A 132 -3.35 -0.09 6.76
CA LEU A 132 -2.88 0.61 7.95
C LEU A 132 -1.65 -0.11 8.50
N VAL A 133 -0.52 0.59 8.55
CA VAL A 133 0.72 0.11 9.16
C VAL A 133 0.82 0.68 10.56
N ILE A 134 1.10 -0.20 11.52
CA ILE A 134 1.18 0.11 12.94
C ILE A 134 2.53 -0.39 13.46
N PHE A 135 3.28 0.48 14.14
CA PHE A 135 4.58 0.15 14.72
C PHE A 135 4.92 1.09 15.87
N GLY A 136 5.91 0.72 16.67
CA GLY A 136 6.32 1.51 17.81
C GLY A 136 7.52 2.37 17.48
N ALA A 137 7.55 3.59 17.99
CA ALA A 137 8.69 4.49 17.92
C ALA A 137 8.99 4.99 19.34
N SER A 138 10.27 5.00 19.74
CA SER A 138 10.64 5.36 21.11
C SER A 138 9.99 4.44 22.17
N ASP A 139 9.96 4.86 23.43
CA ASP A 139 9.36 4.18 24.59
C ASP A 139 7.93 4.60 24.91
N ASP A 140 7.37 5.53 24.14
CA ASP A 140 6.08 6.15 24.39
C ASP A 140 5.14 6.20 23.19
N LEU A 141 5.60 5.94 21.96
CA LEU A 141 4.80 6.22 20.77
C LEU A 141 4.40 4.98 19.97
N MET A 142 3.11 4.90 19.66
CA MET A 142 2.56 4.02 18.63
C MET A 142 2.21 4.82 17.39
N GLU A 143 2.77 4.42 16.26
CA GLU A 143 2.69 5.14 14.99
C GLU A 143 1.72 4.47 14.03
N PHE A 144 0.91 5.28 13.33
CA PHE A 144 -0.08 4.85 12.34
C PHE A 144 0.23 5.49 10.99
N ARG A 145 0.49 4.66 9.96
CA ARG A 145 0.81 5.11 8.60
C ARG A 145 -0.02 4.38 7.55
N GLY A 146 -0.16 4.99 6.38
CA GLY A 146 -0.94 4.47 5.25
C GLY A 146 -2.33 5.12 5.17
N ALA A 147 -3.38 4.35 5.46
CA ALA A 147 -4.76 4.82 5.46
C ALA A 147 -4.95 6.09 6.30
N THR A 148 -4.21 6.20 7.41
CA THR A 148 -4.09 7.41 8.23
C THR A 148 -2.64 7.81 8.43
N ASN A 149 -2.43 9.01 8.96
CA ASN A 149 -1.13 9.51 9.38
C ASN A 149 -1.30 10.13 10.76
N SER A 150 -1.05 9.33 11.80
CA SER A 150 -1.34 9.71 13.19
C SER A 150 -0.44 8.93 14.13
N GLU A 151 -0.47 9.31 15.39
CA GLU A 151 0.29 8.73 16.49
C GLU A 151 -0.62 8.57 17.69
N PHE A 152 -0.24 7.72 18.63
CA PHE A 152 -0.95 7.49 19.87
C PHE A 152 0.07 7.31 20.99
N ASP A 153 -0.05 8.14 22.02
CA ASP A 153 0.77 8.06 23.22
C ASP A 153 0.40 6.81 24.02
N CYS A 154 1.38 5.96 24.29
CA CYS A 154 1.20 4.71 25.02
C CYS A 154 2.45 4.33 25.82
N TYR A 155 2.95 5.23 26.67
CA TYR A 155 4.10 4.97 27.54
C TYR A 155 3.92 3.67 28.37
N GLY A 156 4.84 2.72 28.18
CA GLY A 156 4.78 1.41 28.82
C GLY A 156 3.71 0.47 28.26
N GLY A 157 3.13 0.78 27.11
CA GLY A 157 2.03 0.05 26.48
C GLY A 157 0.70 0.77 26.59
N GLY A 158 -0.32 0.22 25.93
CA GLY A 158 -1.65 0.84 25.89
C GLY A 158 -2.61 0.13 24.95
N THR A 159 -3.83 0.65 24.83
CA THR A 159 -4.82 0.14 23.86
C THR A 159 -5.32 1.27 23.00
N ALA A 160 -5.01 1.21 21.71
CA ALA A 160 -5.58 2.09 20.72
C ALA A 160 -6.93 1.53 20.23
N LEU A 161 -7.93 2.40 20.13
CA LEU A 161 -9.19 2.12 19.45
C LEU A 161 -9.08 2.58 18.01
N ILE A 162 -9.28 1.69 17.05
CA ILE A 162 -9.17 1.99 15.62
C ILE A 162 -10.46 1.64 14.87
N ASP A 163 -10.78 2.43 13.87
CA ASP A 163 -11.80 2.14 12.87
C ASP A 163 -11.32 2.55 11.47
N ALA A 164 -12.21 2.47 10.48
CA ALA A 164 -11.87 2.85 9.10
C ALA A 164 -11.56 4.34 8.90
N LYS A 165 -11.89 5.21 9.86
CA LYS A 165 -11.49 6.63 9.86
C LYS A 165 -10.12 6.83 10.50
N GLY A 166 -9.65 5.90 11.33
CA GLY A 166 -8.36 5.93 11.99
C GLY A 166 -8.40 5.56 13.46
N VAL A 167 -7.32 5.90 14.16
CA VAL A 167 -7.26 5.85 15.61
C VAL A 167 -8.19 6.89 16.23
N LEU A 168 -8.82 6.56 17.34
CA LEU A 168 -9.60 7.51 18.14
C LEU A 168 -8.65 8.21 19.13
N PRO A 169 -8.86 9.51 19.41
CA PRO A 169 -8.15 10.19 20.47
C PRO A 169 -8.50 9.58 21.84
N GLU A 170 -7.61 9.76 22.81
CA GLU A 170 -7.93 9.42 24.21
C GLU A 170 -9.10 10.29 24.69
N ARG A 171 -10.13 9.65 25.23
CA ARG A 171 -11.36 10.33 25.68
C ARG A 171 -11.08 11.50 26.61
N GLU A 172 -10.12 11.37 27.52
CA GLU A 172 -9.78 12.39 28.50
C GLU A 172 -9.14 13.65 27.88
N ASN A 173 -8.59 13.55 26.67
CA ASN A 173 -7.96 14.65 25.95
C ASN A 173 -8.94 15.42 25.05
N ILE A 174 -10.21 15.01 24.99
CA ILE A 174 -11.22 15.65 24.15
C ILE A 174 -11.96 16.74 24.94
N GLU A 175 -11.79 17.99 24.52
CA GLU A 175 -12.46 19.15 25.13
C GLU A 175 -13.70 19.62 24.34
N GLU A 176 -13.73 19.37 23.03
CA GLU A 176 -14.76 19.93 22.12
C GLU A 176 -15.99 19.01 21.99
N ASP A 177 -17.19 19.57 22.19
CA ASP A 177 -18.48 18.84 22.11
C ASP A 177 -18.68 18.09 20.78
N ALA A 178 -18.20 18.69 19.68
CA ALA A 178 -18.30 18.09 18.35
C ALA A 178 -17.43 16.82 18.23
N GLU A 179 -16.25 16.84 18.84
CA GLU A 179 -15.31 15.71 18.85
C GLU A 179 -15.79 14.62 19.81
N LEU A 180 -16.36 14.98 20.96
CA LEU A 180 -17.04 14.03 21.85
C LEU A 180 -18.16 13.29 21.14
N LYS A 181 -18.96 14.01 20.34
CA LYS A 181 -20.05 13.41 19.58
C LYS A 181 -19.54 12.43 18.52
N ASP A 182 -18.43 12.73 17.83
CA ASP A 182 -17.82 11.79 16.87
C ASP A 182 -17.20 10.58 17.60
N TYR A 183 -16.51 10.79 18.72
CA TYR A 183 -15.95 9.73 19.56
C TYR A 183 -17.03 8.72 19.96
N PHE A 184 -18.12 9.17 20.59
CA PHE A 184 -19.20 8.26 21.05
C PHE A 184 -19.95 7.58 19.89
N ALA A 185 -19.96 8.18 18.70
CA ALA A 185 -20.53 7.55 17.52
C ALA A 185 -19.64 6.43 16.95
N ARG A 186 -18.32 6.56 17.09
CA ARG A 186 -17.32 5.61 16.55
C ARG A 186 -17.00 4.49 17.52
N GLU A 187 -16.75 4.81 18.80
CA GLU A 187 -16.27 3.91 19.85
C GLU A 187 -16.93 2.52 19.85
N PRO A 188 -18.28 2.38 19.75
CA PRO A 188 -18.94 1.07 19.82
C PRO A 188 -18.58 0.10 18.69
N ALA A 189 -18.09 0.61 17.55
CA ALA A 189 -17.74 -0.17 16.37
C ALA A 189 -16.22 -0.29 16.16
N THR A 190 -15.41 0.23 17.09
CA THR A 190 -13.94 0.19 16.98
C THR A 190 -13.39 -1.20 17.22
N ARG A 191 -12.20 -1.44 16.70
CA ARG A 191 -11.34 -2.58 17.02
C ARG A 191 -10.22 -2.14 17.94
N LYS A 192 -9.73 -3.07 18.75
CA LYS A 192 -8.66 -2.80 19.72
C LYS A 192 -7.33 -3.28 19.15
N VAL A 193 -6.32 -2.45 19.29
CA VAL A 193 -4.92 -2.86 19.12
C VAL A 193 -4.20 -2.56 20.42
N GLU A 194 -3.78 -3.61 21.10
CA GLU A 194 -3.01 -3.52 22.33
C GLU A 194 -1.52 -3.43 21.97
N ALA A 195 -0.89 -2.35 22.41
CA ALA A 195 0.55 -2.14 22.35
C ALA A 195 1.19 -2.70 23.63
N MET A 196 2.06 -3.69 23.48
CA MET A 196 2.70 -4.39 24.59
C MET A 196 4.18 -4.01 24.63
N TRP A 197 4.55 -3.25 25.66
CA TRP A 197 5.92 -2.81 25.89
C TRP A 197 6.74 -3.90 26.59
N ALA A 198 7.90 -4.25 26.02
CA ALA A 198 8.86 -5.22 26.55
C ALA A 198 8.24 -6.57 26.98
N ALA A 199 7.13 -6.97 26.36
CA ALA A 199 6.38 -8.17 26.74
C ALA A 199 6.98 -9.46 26.18
N GLU A 200 7.69 -9.36 25.05
CA GLU A 200 8.41 -10.48 24.44
C GLU A 200 9.93 -10.28 24.57
N PRO A 201 10.72 -11.34 24.87
CA PRO A 201 12.17 -11.22 24.93
C PRO A 201 12.77 -10.70 23.63
N GLY A 202 13.57 -9.64 23.74
CA GLY A 202 14.25 -9.04 22.59
C GLY A 202 13.36 -8.13 21.75
N TYR A 203 12.19 -7.71 22.24
CA TYR A 203 11.36 -6.69 21.60
C TYR A 203 11.02 -5.58 22.59
N SER A 204 11.13 -4.34 22.14
CA SER A 204 10.55 -3.18 22.84
C SER A 204 9.04 -3.11 22.58
N TRP A 205 8.62 -3.34 21.32
CA TRP A 205 7.22 -3.26 20.92
C TRP A 205 6.71 -4.53 20.26
N THR A 206 5.55 -4.98 20.73
CA THR A 206 4.73 -6.02 20.09
C THR A 206 3.27 -5.62 20.18
N TYR A 207 2.43 -6.19 19.32
CA TYR A 207 1.01 -5.84 19.25
C TYR A 207 0.10 -7.06 19.33
N HIS A 208 -1.05 -6.89 19.99
CA HIS A 208 -2.12 -7.87 20.01
C HIS A 208 -3.42 -7.27 19.49
N THR A 209 -4.11 -8.01 18.61
CA THR A 209 -5.43 -7.66 18.10
C THR A 209 -6.13 -8.90 17.54
N ASP A 210 -7.46 -8.88 17.53
CA ASP A 210 -8.31 -9.90 16.91
C ASP A 210 -8.58 -9.63 15.42
N VAL A 211 -8.08 -8.51 14.89
CA VAL A 211 -8.17 -8.15 13.47
C VAL A 211 -7.12 -8.94 12.67
N PRO A 212 -7.48 -9.55 11.54
CA PRO A 212 -6.52 -10.19 10.65
C PRO A 212 -5.40 -9.23 10.20
N HIS A 213 -4.15 -9.59 10.48
CA HIS A 213 -2.98 -8.76 10.15
C HIS A 213 -1.81 -9.59 9.60
N ALA A 214 -0.85 -8.91 8.99
CA ALA A 214 0.49 -9.41 8.72
C ALA A 214 1.49 -8.74 9.67
N THR A 215 2.61 -9.37 9.96
CA THR A 215 3.65 -8.82 10.84
C THR A 215 4.93 -8.50 10.06
N PHE A 216 5.68 -7.51 10.52
CA PHE A 216 7.01 -7.18 10.00
C PHE A 216 7.96 -6.82 11.14
N GLU A 217 9.26 -6.99 10.91
CA GLU A 217 10.29 -6.80 11.93
C GLU A 217 11.04 -5.48 11.68
N ILE A 218 11.14 -4.64 12.70
CA ILE A 218 12.05 -3.49 12.74
C ILE A 218 13.25 -3.90 13.58
N ILE A 219 14.45 -3.62 13.07
CA ILE A 219 15.73 -3.97 13.70
C ILE A 219 16.34 -2.72 14.33
N GLU A 220 17.05 -2.88 15.44
CA GLU A 220 17.93 -1.88 16.01
C GLU A 220 19.25 -2.58 16.39
N ASP A 221 20.37 -2.08 15.85
CA ASP A 221 21.72 -2.61 16.07
C ASP A 221 21.83 -4.12 15.81
N GLY A 222 21.15 -4.60 14.76
CA GLY A 222 21.14 -6.02 14.37
C GLY A 222 20.29 -6.93 15.27
N THR A 223 19.52 -6.37 16.20
CA THR A 223 18.57 -7.09 17.06
C THR A 223 17.12 -6.66 16.76
N PRO A 224 16.11 -7.52 16.95
CA PRO A 224 14.73 -7.08 16.83
C PRO A 224 14.44 -5.95 17.82
N TYR A 225 13.69 -4.95 17.36
CA TYR A 225 13.25 -3.81 18.19
C TYR A 225 11.73 -3.79 18.30
N CYS A 226 11.02 -3.88 17.17
CA CYS A 226 9.57 -3.83 17.13
C CYS A 226 9.03 -4.84 16.12
N ARG A 227 8.03 -5.63 16.53
CA ARG A 227 7.21 -6.41 15.59
C ARG A 227 5.97 -5.60 15.24
N GLY A 228 6.05 -4.84 14.16
CA GLY A 228 4.93 -4.06 13.64
C GLY A 228 3.88 -4.92 12.96
N ILE A 229 2.69 -4.35 12.72
CA ILE A 229 1.59 -5.02 12.03
C ILE A 229 1.05 -4.20 10.86
N VAL A 230 0.57 -4.89 9.84
CA VAL A 230 -0.17 -4.31 8.71
C VAL A 230 -1.59 -4.87 8.72
N ILE A 231 -2.58 -4.00 8.74
CA ILE A 231 -4.01 -4.31 8.76
C ILE A 231 -4.66 -3.84 7.46
N ASP A 232 -5.60 -4.62 6.94
CA ASP A 232 -6.55 -4.14 5.94
C ASP A 232 -7.69 -3.38 6.62
N VAL A 233 -7.92 -2.14 6.21
CA VAL A 233 -9.00 -1.30 6.74
C VAL A 233 -10.38 -1.94 6.53
N ALA A 234 -10.56 -2.75 5.49
CA ALA A 234 -11.81 -3.47 5.28
C ALA A 234 -12.10 -4.50 6.40
N ASP A 235 -11.06 -5.05 7.03
CA ASP A 235 -11.19 -5.97 8.18
C ASP A 235 -11.53 -5.22 9.49
N LEU A 236 -11.53 -3.88 9.50
CA LEU A 236 -11.98 -3.04 10.62
C LEU A 236 -13.49 -2.77 10.62
N ALA A 237 -14.19 -3.11 9.53
CA ALA A 237 -15.63 -2.97 9.49
C ALA A 237 -16.27 -3.81 10.62
N PRO A 238 -17.30 -3.29 11.31
CA PRO A 238 -18.00 -4.07 12.31
C PRO A 238 -18.55 -5.33 11.66
N VAL A 239 -18.18 -6.49 12.23
CA VAL A 239 -18.73 -7.76 11.79
C VAL A 239 -20.23 -7.70 12.12
N ALA A 240 -21.09 -7.81 11.11
CA ALA A 240 -22.53 -7.86 11.33
C ALA A 240 -22.85 -8.99 12.34
N PRO A 241 -23.78 -8.77 13.29
CA PRO A 241 -24.10 -9.73 14.34
C PRO A 241 -24.64 -11.05 13.80
#